data_AF-A0A820W4S6-F1
#
_entry.id   AF-A0A820W4S6-F1
#
_cell.length_a   1.000
_cell.length_b   1.000
_cell.length_c   1.000
_cell.angle_alpha   90.00
_cell.angle_beta   90.00
_cell.angle_gamma   90.00
#
_symmetry.space_group_name_H-M   'P 1'
#
loop_
_entity.id
_entity.type
_entity.pdbx_description
1 polymer ?
#
loop_
_entity_poly.entity_id
_entity_poly.type
_entity_poly.pdbx_seq_one_letter_code
_entity_poly.pdbx_strand_id
1 'polypeptide(L)'
;MIRIHFHPNQVFDESKHVIDVVAKEYLEKATDNIDHLIPVEVSGDGNCLYGSILLLMNNPMVTTNELRVRTIIELMTNEVYYSNRYSQFVGSLDIAIQGILYLGVT
;
A
#
# COMPACT_ATOMS: atom_id res chain seq x y z
N MET A 1 11.87 -18.55 8.79
CA MET A 1 10.89 -17.44 8.70
C MET A 1 9.49 -18.04 8.65
N ILE A 2 8.58 -17.67 9.56
CA ILE A 2 7.19 -18.16 9.54
C ILE A 2 6.47 -17.50 8.35
N ARG A 3 5.85 -18.30 7.48
CA ARG A 3 5.07 -17.79 6.34
C ARG A 3 3.82 -17.08 6.86
N ILE A 4 3.56 -15.89 6.34
CA ILE A 4 2.28 -15.22 6.53
C ILE A 4 1.29 -15.81 5.53
N HIS A 5 0.29 -16.53 6.02
CA HIS A 5 -0.84 -16.95 5.21
C HIS A 5 -1.83 -15.80 5.11
N PHE A 6 -1.76 -15.04 4.01
CA PHE A 6 -2.66 -13.94 3.74
C PHE A 6 -3.92 -14.45 3.02
N HIS A 7 -5.07 -14.32 3.69
CA HIS A 7 -6.39 -14.48 3.06
C HIS A 7 -7.15 -13.18 3.32
N PRO A 8 -7.38 -12.35 2.29
CA PRO A 8 -8.04 -11.07 2.48
C PRO A 8 -9.48 -11.30 2.92
N ASN A 9 -9.81 -10.78 4.09
CA ASN A 9 -11.18 -10.62 4.54
C ASN A 9 -11.79 -9.40 3.81
N GLN A 10 -12.74 -9.65 2.92
CA GLN A 10 -13.42 -8.63 2.12
C GLN A 10 -14.80 -8.29 2.69
N VAL A 11 -14.93 -8.29 4.02
CA VAL A 11 -16.17 -7.90 4.71
C VAL A 11 -15.99 -6.51 5.30
N PHE A 12 -16.83 -5.58 4.86
CA PHE A 12 -16.91 -4.26 5.48
C PHE A 12 -17.73 -4.37 6.77
N ASP A 13 -17.16 -3.88 7.88
CA ASP A 13 -17.77 -3.89 9.20
C ASP A 13 -17.89 -2.44 9.67
N GLU A 14 -19.11 -1.89 9.64
CA GLU A 14 -19.40 -0.50 10.04
C GLU A 14 -19.02 -0.19 11.49
N SER A 15 -18.86 -1.21 12.35
CA SER A 15 -18.40 -1.00 13.74
C SER A 15 -16.89 -0.84 13.86
N LYS A 16 -16.12 -1.21 12.83
CA LYS A 16 -14.65 -1.19 12.82
C LYS A 16 -14.06 -0.31 11.73
N HIS A 17 -14.77 -0.12 10.63
CA HIS A 17 -14.27 0.54 9.44
C HIS A 17 -15.00 1.87 9.24
N VAL A 18 -14.20 2.88 8.87
CA VAL A 18 -14.70 4.19 8.48
C VAL A 18 -14.45 4.34 6.98
N ILE A 19 -15.41 4.89 6.24
CA ILE A 19 -15.26 5.14 4.81
C ILE A 19 -14.36 6.37 4.63
N ASP A 20 -13.32 6.24 3.80
CA ASP A 20 -12.55 7.38 3.34
C ASP A 20 -13.35 8.14 2.28
N VAL A 21 -14.04 9.19 2.71
CA VAL A 21 -14.91 10.01 1.86
C VAL A 21 -14.14 10.73 0.75
N VAL A 22 -12.88 11.10 1.00
CA VAL A 22 -12.04 11.83 0.04
C VAL A 22 -11.57 10.87 -1.06
N ALA A 23 -11.08 9.69 -0.67
CA ALA A 23 -10.71 8.65 -1.62
C ALA A 23 -11.93 8.18 -2.43
N LYS A 24 -13.11 8.06 -1.79
CA LYS A 24 -14.35 7.72 -2.48
C LYS A 24 -14.70 8.74 -3.55
N GLU A 25 -14.78 10.03 -3.20
CA GLU A 25 -15.10 11.09 -4.16
C GLU A 25 -14.08 11.14 -5.31
N TYR A 26 -12.80 10.92 -5.02
CA TYR A 26 -11.76 10.85 -6.05
C TYR A 26 -11.98 9.67 -7.01
N LEU A 27 -12.23 8.48 -6.47
CA LEU A 27 -12.45 7.27 -7.28
C LEU A 27 -13.71 7.39 -8.14
N GLU A 28 -14.80 7.95 -7.59
CA GLU A 28 -16.06 8.17 -8.31
C GLU A 28 -15.88 9.12 -9.50
N LYS A 29 -14.95 10.08 -9.40
CA LYS A 29 -14.60 10.99 -10.50
C LYS A 29 -13.62 10.39 -11.50
N ALA A 30 -12.73 9.53 -11.04
CA ALA A 30 -11.61 9.03 -11.85
C ALA A 30 -11.97 7.82 -12.71
N THR A 31 -12.96 7.02 -12.30
CA THR A 31 -13.28 5.78 -13.03
C THR A 31 -14.74 5.37 -12.85
N ASP A 32 -15.33 4.85 -13.93
CA ASP A 32 -16.68 4.28 -13.89
C ASP A 32 -16.67 2.91 -13.19
N ASN A 33 -17.81 2.49 -12.63
CA ASN A 33 -18.04 1.18 -12.01
C ASN A 33 -17.34 0.90 -10.66
N ILE A 34 -17.18 1.90 -9.78
CA ILE A 34 -16.61 1.68 -8.44
C ILE A 34 -17.63 1.50 -7.31
N ASP A 35 -18.92 1.42 -7.61
CA ASP A 35 -20.00 1.28 -6.60
C ASP A 35 -19.86 0.04 -5.71
N HIS A 36 -19.10 -0.95 -6.16
CA HIS A 36 -18.82 -2.19 -5.43
C HIS A 36 -17.57 -2.10 -4.53
N LEU A 37 -16.86 -0.97 -4.55
CA LEU A 37 -15.65 -0.74 -3.77
C LEU A 37 -15.92 0.23 -2.63
N ILE A 38 -15.42 -0.10 -1.44
CA ILE A 38 -15.51 0.76 -0.26
C ILE A 38 -14.10 1.12 0.16
N PRO A 39 -13.61 2.34 -0.12
CA PRO A 39 -12.32 2.79 0.38
C PRO A 39 -12.44 2.99 1.89
N VAL A 40 -11.60 2.28 2.64
CA VAL A 40 -11.56 2.34 4.10
C VAL A 40 -10.45 3.30 4.53
N GLU A 41 -10.75 4.14 5.51
CA GLU A 41 -9.79 5.06 6.10
C GLU A 41 -8.61 4.29 6.70
N VAL A 42 -7.39 4.75 6.40
CA VAL A 42 -6.14 4.24 6.94
C VAL A 42 -5.28 5.38 7.43
N SER A 43 -4.44 5.11 8.43
CA SER A 43 -3.55 6.13 8.99
C SER A 43 -2.60 6.69 7.92
N GLY A 44 -2.47 8.01 7.88
CA GLY A 44 -1.53 8.75 7.01
C GLY A 44 -0.11 8.84 7.55
N ASP A 45 0.32 7.90 8.39
CA ASP A 45 1.63 7.89 9.08
C ASP A 45 2.82 7.43 8.20
N GLY A 46 2.58 7.25 6.90
CA GLY A 46 3.54 6.68 5.95
C GLY A 46 3.60 5.15 5.93
N ASN A 47 2.76 4.45 6.71
CA ASN A 47 2.59 3.00 6.67
C ASN A 47 1.23 2.56 6.09
N CYS A 48 0.52 3.46 5.39
CA CYS A 48 -0.84 3.22 4.89
C CYS A 48 -0.99 1.91 4.11
N LEU A 49 -0.02 1.53 3.26
CA LEU A 49 -0.01 0.25 2.55
C LEU A 49 -0.13 -0.94 3.52
N TYR A 50 0.67 -0.97 4.58
CA TYR A 50 0.65 -2.04 5.57
C TYR A 50 -0.59 -1.95 6.46
N GLY A 51 -1.08 -0.74 6.75
CA GLY A 51 -2.35 -0.51 7.43
C GLY A 51 -3.52 -1.12 6.66
N SER A 52 -3.61 -0.88 5.36
CA SER A 52 -4.62 -1.49 4.47
C SER A 52 -4.53 -3.01 4.47
N ILE A 53 -3.31 -3.57 4.43
CA ILE A 53 -3.12 -5.02 4.48
C ILE A 53 -3.61 -5.60 5.81
N LEU A 54 -3.33 -4.94 6.95
CA LEU A 54 -3.79 -5.43 8.26
C LEU A 54 -5.32 -5.45 8.38
N LEU A 55 -6.00 -4.42 7.86
CA LEU A 55 -7.46 -4.39 7.79
C LEU A 55 -8.00 -5.61 7.03
N LEU A 56 -7.38 -5.94 5.89
CA LEU A 56 -7.74 -7.12 5.10
C LEU A 56 -7.31 -8.43 5.77
N MET A 57 -6.22 -8.46 6.53
CA MET A 57 -5.77 -9.68 7.22
C MET A 57 -6.69 -10.09 8.37
N ASN A 58 -7.30 -9.10 9.04
CA ASN A 58 -8.07 -9.29 10.27
C ASN A 58 -7.30 -10.14 11.32
N ASN A 59 -5.99 -9.96 11.40
CA ASN A 59 -5.12 -10.69 12.32
C ASN A 59 -4.49 -9.71 13.32
N PRO A 60 -4.95 -9.71 14.59
CA PRO A 60 -4.48 -8.74 15.59
C PRO A 60 -3.04 -8.99 16.07
N MET A 61 -2.43 -10.13 15.73
CA MET A 61 -1.06 -10.46 16.14
C MET A 61 0.00 -9.84 15.23
N VAL A 62 -0.38 -9.40 14.02
CA VAL A 62 0.55 -8.85 13.04
C VAL A 62 0.51 -7.32 13.10
N THR A 63 1.67 -6.69 13.14
CA THR A 63 1.80 -5.23 13.17
C THR A 63 2.29 -4.68 11.84
N THR A 64 2.06 -3.38 11.59
CA THR A 64 2.54 -2.70 10.37
C THR A 64 4.07 -2.74 10.29
N ASN A 65 4.74 -2.57 11.43
CA ASN A 65 6.19 -2.68 11.55
C ASN A 65 6.70 -4.09 11.18
N GLU A 66 6.01 -5.14 11.64
CA GLU A 66 6.39 -6.51 11.29
C GLU A 66 6.28 -6.74 9.77
N LEU A 67 5.16 -6.34 9.15
CA LEU A 67 4.98 -6.44 7.70
C LEU A 67 6.06 -5.67 6.94
N ARG A 68 6.40 -4.46 7.41
CA ARG A 68 7.45 -3.63 6.81
C ARG A 68 8.81 -4.29 6.88
N VAL A 69 9.21 -4.80 8.04
CA VAL A 69 10.50 -5.49 8.22
C VAL A 69 10.57 -6.74 7.34
N ARG A 70 9.50 -7.54 7.29
CA ARG A 70 9.44 -8.73 6.43
C ARG A 70 9.55 -8.37 4.95
N THR A 71 8.92 -7.29 4.54
CA THR A 71 9.01 -6.77 3.16
C THR A 71 10.44 -6.36 2.82
N ILE A 72 11.13 -5.65 3.73
CA ILE A 72 12.54 -5.30 3.54
C ILE A 72 13.40 -6.56 3.41
N ILE A 73 13.22 -7.55 4.28
CA ILE A 73 13.99 -8.80 4.22
C ILE A 73 13.72 -9.53 2.89
N GLU A 74 12.47 -9.62 2.43
CA GLU A 74 12.11 -10.24 1.15
C GLU A 74 12.77 -9.53 -0.04
N LEU A 75 12.69 -8.20 -0.08
CA LEU A 75 13.27 -7.38 -1.14
C LEU A 75 14.80 -7.51 -1.19
N MET A 76 15.46 -7.47 -0.03
CA MET A 76 16.92 -7.64 0.05
C MET A 76 17.35 -9.06 -0.31
N THR A 77 16.59 -10.07 0.12
CA THR A 77 16.92 -11.48 -0.16
C THR A 77 16.76 -11.82 -1.64
N ASN A 78 15.80 -11.19 -2.32
CA ASN A 78 15.46 -11.45 -3.72
C ASN A 78 15.77 -10.26 -4.64
N GLU A 79 16.76 -9.44 -4.28
CA GLU A 79 17.11 -8.20 -4.99
C GLU A 79 17.29 -8.44 -6.50
N VAL A 80 18.10 -9.44 -6.88
CA VAL A 80 18.39 -9.75 -8.29
C VAL A 80 17.11 -10.07 -9.08
N TYR A 81 16.18 -10.81 -8.46
CA TYR A 81 14.91 -11.14 -9.09
C TYR A 81 14.08 -9.88 -9.35
N TYR A 82 13.91 -9.03 -8.33
CA TYR A 82 13.11 -7.81 -8.44
C TYR A 82 13.74 -6.78 -9.36
N SER A 83 15.07 -6.59 -9.29
CA SER A 83 15.82 -5.71 -10.18
C SER A 83 15.67 -6.12 -11.64
N ASN A 84 15.74 -7.42 -11.94
CA ASN A 84 15.53 -7.91 -13.31
C ASN A 84 14.06 -7.76 -13.76
N ARG A 85 13.11 -8.17 -12.91
CA ARG A 85 11.66 -8.15 -13.21
C ARG A 85 11.12 -6.76 -13.44
N TYR A 86 11.63 -5.78 -12.70
CA TYR A 86 11.14 -4.40 -12.69
C TYR A 86 12.14 -3.39 -13.25
N SER A 87 13.21 -3.85 -13.89
CA SER A 87 14.25 -3.03 -14.56
C SER A 87 13.67 -1.92 -15.46
N GLN A 88 12.56 -2.20 -16.13
CA GLN A 88 11.85 -1.26 -17.00
C GLN A 88 11.15 -0.09 -16.28
N PHE A 89 10.96 -0.17 -14.96
CA PHE A 89 10.25 0.85 -14.17
C PHE A 89 11.20 1.77 -13.38
N VAL A 90 12.49 1.46 -13.32
CA VAL A 90 13.50 2.22 -12.56
C VAL A 90 13.64 3.66 -13.08
N GLY A 91 13.38 3.89 -14.37
CA GLY A 91 13.49 5.24 -14.97
C GLY A 91 12.48 6.27 -14.44
N SER A 92 11.22 5.89 -14.20
CA SER A 92 10.16 6.87 -13.93
C SER A 92 10.19 7.40 -12.48
N LEU A 93 10.58 6.56 -11.53
CA LEU A 93 10.65 6.92 -10.11
C LEU A 93 11.89 7.76 -9.80
N ASP A 94 13.04 7.41 -10.40
CA ASP A 94 14.26 8.20 -10.29
C ASP A 94 14.12 9.59 -10.94
N ILE A 95 13.43 9.68 -12.09
CA ILE A 95 13.10 10.96 -12.74
C ILE A 95 12.13 11.79 -11.88
N ALA A 96 11.12 11.17 -11.25
CA ALA A 96 10.19 11.87 -10.38
C ALA A 96 10.88 12.41 -9.10
N ILE A 97 11.76 11.61 -8.49
CA ILE A 97 12.55 12.01 -7.31
C ILE A 97 13.54 13.13 -7.67
N GLN A 98 14.21 13.04 -8.83
CA GLN A 98 15.05 14.13 -9.32
C GLN A 98 14.25 15.40 -9.60
N GLY A 99 13.08 15.29 -10.26
CA GLY A 99 12.22 16.43 -10.54
C GLY A 99 11.78 17.19 -9.28
N ILE A 100 11.47 16.48 -8.19
CA ILE A 100 11.12 17.09 -6.89
C ILE A 100 12.33 17.77 -6.24
N LEU A 101 13.52 17.17 -6.33
CA LEU A 101 14.76 17.77 -5.80
C LEU A 101 15.19 19.03 -6.57
N TYR A 102 14.92 19.11 -7.88
CA TYR A 102 15.25 20.28 -8.70
C TYR A 102 14.22 21.43 -8.59
N LEU A 103 12.99 21.16 -8.13
CA LEU A 103 11.96 22.19 -7.92
C LEU A 103 12.00 22.82 -6.50
N GLY A 104 12.83 22.30 -5.60
CA GLY A 104 13.05 22.83 -4.26
C GLY A 104 14.26 23.78 -4.11
N VAL A 105 14.92 24.13 -5.22
CA VAL A 105 16.07 25.06 -5.23
C VAL A 105 15.87 26.13 -6.31
N THR A 106 14.91 27.03 -6.08
CA THR A 106 14.87 28.40 -6.62
C THR A 106 14.09 29.30 -5.68
#